data_AF-A0A0S2M658-F1
#
_entry.id   AF-A0A0S2M658-F1
#
_cell.length_a   1.000
_cell.length_b   1.000
_cell.length_c   1.000
_cell.angle_alpha   90.00
_cell.angle_beta   90.00
_cell.angle_gamma   90.00
#
_symmetry.space_group_name_H-M   'P 1'
#
loop_
_entity.id
_entity.type
_entity.pdbx_description
1 polymer ?
#
loop_
_entity_poly.entity_id
_entity_poly.type
_entity_poly.pdbx_seq_one_letter_code
_entity_poly.pdbx_strand_id
1 'polypeptide(L)'
;MICLIQSVMLKYYVPPLIFSHNNLRLINEKMVCIDGKQRCTSIVRFMDGEIPFISPGTKEKLWFKDGPGKRKLLPMPLRRHFEQVNLPAVTYKELGDEQQRDIFQRVQLGVALSSAEKLQAVSSPWAQWCSKLEKKYITAPNTLGDLLSWDIKRAKSFQNVVGFVYLAKCKKEGRESSSTGWMSLKGLLEANIPPDPRLMDEVDMAMSIWLVIAQRYYAAAFDTISRRVAPVESWFIPFLIFVHMHQLSYSQLAQSIGDLRQELHDVFVGNVFANTKVSRWLLDWINRVENVKKRGVETAEEQWKREKAAQSQTEGEGRKRRKRD
;
A
#
# COMPACT_ATOMS: atom_id res chain seq x y z
N MET A 1 -33.54 -11.96 -12.75
CA MET A 1 -32.56 -10.89 -12.98
C MET A 1 -33.29 -9.76 -13.69
N ILE A 2 -33.43 -8.59 -13.06
CA ILE A 2 -34.13 -7.43 -13.65
C ILE A 2 -33.14 -6.75 -14.61
N CYS A 3 -33.52 -6.58 -15.88
CA CYS A 3 -32.69 -5.88 -16.86
C CYS A 3 -32.76 -4.36 -16.63
N LEU A 4 -31.68 -3.62 -16.91
CA LEU A 4 -31.62 -2.16 -16.72
C LEU A 4 -32.81 -1.41 -17.35
N ILE A 5 -33.21 -1.79 -18.57
CA ILE A 5 -34.33 -1.14 -19.27
C ILE A 5 -35.63 -1.33 -18.48
N GLN A 6 -35.82 -2.47 -17.83
CA GLN A 6 -36.96 -2.67 -16.92
C GLN A 6 -36.86 -1.75 -15.71
N SER A 7 -35.66 -1.57 -15.12
CA SER A 7 -35.45 -0.63 -14.03
C SER A 7 -35.83 0.81 -14.39
N VAL A 8 -35.41 1.26 -15.56
CA VAL A 8 -35.75 2.59 -16.09
C VAL A 8 -37.26 2.74 -16.34
N MET A 9 -37.86 1.77 -17.04
CA MET A 9 -39.29 1.81 -17.39
C MET A 9 -40.21 1.75 -16.16
N LEU A 10 -39.82 1.00 -15.13
CA LEU A 10 -40.60 0.78 -13.91
C LEU A 10 -40.23 1.74 -12.77
N LYS A 11 -39.39 2.74 -13.03
CA LYS A 11 -38.94 3.74 -12.04
C LYS A 11 -38.26 3.14 -10.81
N TYR A 12 -37.58 2.01 -10.96
CA TYR A 12 -36.68 1.50 -9.92
C TYR A 12 -35.45 2.40 -9.80
N TYR A 13 -34.84 2.41 -8.62
CA TYR A 13 -33.60 3.15 -8.39
C TYR A 13 -32.51 2.72 -9.38
N VAL A 14 -31.94 3.70 -10.09
CA VAL A 14 -30.77 3.55 -10.93
C VAL A 14 -29.68 4.44 -10.34
N PRO A 15 -28.52 3.87 -9.93
CA PRO A 15 -27.44 4.68 -9.38
C PRO A 15 -26.98 5.78 -10.36
N PRO A 16 -26.39 6.88 -9.87
CA PRO A 16 -25.88 7.94 -10.72
C PRO A 16 -24.83 7.45 -11.73
N LEU A 17 -24.79 8.09 -12.90
CA LEU A 17 -23.71 7.94 -13.88
C LEU A 17 -22.58 8.91 -13.54
N ILE A 18 -21.32 8.53 -13.79
CA ILE A 18 -20.18 9.39 -13.45
C ILE A 18 -19.34 9.65 -14.69
N PHE A 19 -19.11 10.93 -14.98
CA PHE A 19 -18.38 11.39 -16.15
C PHE A 19 -17.22 12.32 -15.79
N SER A 20 -16.16 12.28 -16.59
CA SER A 20 -15.13 13.31 -16.66
C SER A 20 -15.37 14.18 -17.88
N HIS A 21 -15.44 15.49 -17.70
CA HIS A 21 -15.50 16.45 -18.78
C HIS A 21 -14.11 17.09 -18.95
N ASN A 22 -13.45 16.73 -20.04
CA ASN A 22 -12.15 17.29 -20.44
C ASN A 22 -12.36 18.18 -21.67
N ASN A 23 -11.58 19.27 -21.79
CA ASN A 23 -11.60 20.20 -22.92
C ASN A 23 -12.90 21.00 -23.12
N LEU A 24 -13.39 21.66 -22.06
CA LEU A 24 -14.57 22.55 -22.02
C LEU A 24 -14.59 23.71 -23.05
N ARG A 25 -13.55 23.87 -23.87
CA ARG A 25 -13.37 24.99 -24.81
C ARG A 25 -13.25 24.57 -26.28
N LEU A 26 -13.39 23.28 -26.59
CA LEU A 26 -13.32 22.76 -27.96
C LEU A 26 -14.71 22.39 -28.47
N ILE A 27 -14.97 22.61 -29.76
CA ILE A 27 -16.23 22.29 -30.45
C ILE A 27 -16.60 20.80 -30.35
N ASN A 28 -15.60 19.93 -30.11
CA ASN A 28 -15.78 18.50 -29.86
C ASN A 28 -15.66 18.18 -28.37
N GLU A 29 -16.67 18.54 -27.59
CA GLU A 29 -16.79 18.16 -26.19
C GLU A 29 -16.79 16.62 -26.07
N LYS A 30 -15.82 16.07 -25.33
CA LYS A 30 -15.73 14.63 -25.06
C LYS A 30 -15.88 14.39 -23.56
N MET A 31 -16.93 13.68 -23.19
CA MET A 31 -17.14 13.18 -21.83
C MET A 31 -16.66 11.72 -21.73
N VAL A 32 -15.76 11.46 -20.80
CA VAL A 32 -15.29 10.10 -20.49
C VAL A 32 -16.19 9.51 -19.40
N CYS A 33 -16.82 8.37 -19.68
CA CYS A 33 -17.61 7.64 -18.68
C CYS A 33 -16.66 6.94 -17.69
N ILE A 34 -16.64 7.40 -16.45
CA ILE A 34 -15.85 6.82 -15.35
C ILE A 34 -16.59 5.61 -14.77
N ASP A 35 -17.89 5.76 -14.50
CA ASP A 35 -18.76 4.69 -14.01
C ASP A 35 -20.13 4.72 -14.69
N GLY A 36 -20.70 3.54 -14.93
CA GLY A 36 -21.98 3.37 -15.61
C GLY A 36 -21.89 3.01 -17.09
N LYS A 37 -20.73 2.58 -17.60
CA LYS A 37 -20.53 2.17 -19.00
C LYS A 37 -21.59 1.18 -19.48
N GLN A 38 -21.81 0.10 -18.73
CA GLN A 38 -22.82 -0.92 -19.06
C GLN A 38 -24.24 -0.35 -19.09
N ARG A 39 -24.52 0.68 -18.26
CA ARG A 39 -25.82 1.34 -18.23
C ARG A 39 -26.04 2.19 -19.48
N CYS A 40 -25.07 3.04 -19.81
CA CYS A 40 -25.10 3.84 -21.04
C CYS A 40 -25.20 2.94 -22.28
N THR A 41 -24.38 1.90 -22.37
CA THR A 41 -24.42 0.94 -23.49
C THR A 41 -25.79 0.29 -23.62
N SER A 42 -26.39 -0.17 -22.52
CA SER A 42 -27.71 -0.80 -22.58
C SER A 42 -28.80 0.16 -23.05
N ILE A 43 -28.77 1.42 -22.62
CA ILE A 43 -29.72 2.46 -23.06
C ILE A 43 -29.59 2.72 -24.56
N VAL A 44 -28.36 2.92 -25.04
CA VAL A 44 -28.07 3.14 -26.47
C VAL A 44 -28.54 1.94 -27.30
N ARG A 45 -28.16 0.72 -26.91
CA ARG A 45 -28.58 -0.52 -27.60
C ARG A 45 -30.09 -0.70 -27.62
N PHE A 46 -30.80 -0.26 -26.59
CA PHE A 46 -32.26 -0.30 -26.57
C PHE A 46 -32.83 0.71 -27.58
N MET A 47 -32.34 1.95 -27.58
CA MET A 47 -32.76 3.00 -28.51
C MET A 47 -32.46 2.66 -29.98
N ASP A 48 -31.35 1.96 -30.23
CA ASP A 48 -30.96 1.49 -31.56
C ASP A 48 -31.75 0.24 -32.00
N GLY A 49 -32.57 -0.33 -31.11
CA GLY A 49 -33.40 -1.50 -31.42
C GLY A 49 -32.65 -2.84 -31.37
N GLU A 50 -31.45 -2.87 -30.79
CA GLU A 50 -30.66 -4.10 -30.64
C GLU A 50 -31.19 -4.99 -29.51
N ILE A 51 -31.68 -4.40 -28.42
CA ILE A 51 -32.24 -5.12 -27.27
C ILE A 51 -33.70 -4.71 -27.02
N PRO A 52 -34.59 -5.62 -26.60
CA PRO A 52 -35.97 -5.29 -26.26
C PRO A 52 -36.17 -4.95 -24.78
N PHE A 53 -37.22 -4.20 -24.49
CA PHE A 53 -37.87 -4.21 -23.19
C PHE A 53 -38.72 -5.49 -23.06
N ILE A 54 -38.58 -6.20 -21.93
CA ILE A 54 -39.38 -7.39 -21.64
C ILE A 54 -40.42 -7.02 -20.58
N SER A 55 -41.70 -7.10 -20.93
CA SER A 55 -42.78 -6.83 -19.97
C SER A 55 -42.74 -7.83 -18.81
N PRO A 56 -42.70 -7.39 -17.54
CA PRO A 56 -42.59 -8.28 -16.38
C PRO A 56 -43.72 -9.31 -16.30
N GLY A 57 -44.95 -8.91 -16.66
CA GLY A 57 -46.16 -9.73 -16.60
C GLY A 57 -46.37 -10.59 -17.84
N THR A 58 -46.36 -9.99 -19.03
CA THR A 58 -46.69 -10.72 -20.28
C THR A 58 -45.50 -11.42 -20.93
N LYS A 59 -44.27 -11.15 -20.45
CA LYS A 59 -43.00 -11.58 -21.06
C LYS A 59 -42.83 -11.17 -22.52
N GLU A 60 -43.66 -10.26 -23.00
CA GLU A 60 -43.62 -9.73 -24.35
C GLU A 60 -42.37 -8.88 -24.54
N LYS A 61 -41.73 -9.06 -25.70
CA LYS A 61 -40.57 -8.28 -26.12
C LYS A 61 -41.06 -7.09 -26.95
N LEU A 62 -40.68 -5.90 -26.53
CA LEU A 62 -41.03 -4.63 -27.19
C LEU A 62 -39.75 -3.87 -27.54
N TRP A 63 -39.63 -3.40 -28.78
CA TRP A 63 -38.44 -2.70 -29.28
C TRP A 63 -38.66 -1.20 -29.43
N PHE A 64 -37.62 -0.40 -29.20
CA PHE A 64 -37.72 1.06 -29.33
C PHE A 64 -37.81 1.53 -30.78
N LYS A 65 -37.07 0.87 -31.68
CA LYS A 65 -37.00 1.15 -33.12
C LYS A 65 -37.26 -0.13 -33.91
N ASP A 66 -37.79 0.04 -35.12
CA ASP A 66 -37.97 -1.05 -36.08
C ASP A 66 -36.63 -1.59 -36.59
N GLY A 67 -36.62 -2.84 -37.03
CA GLY A 67 -35.41 -3.55 -37.43
C GLY A 67 -35.70 -4.85 -38.18
N PRO A 68 -34.68 -5.68 -38.47
CA PRO A 68 -34.88 -6.87 -39.29
C PRO A 68 -35.77 -7.92 -38.59
N GLY A 69 -36.83 -8.33 -39.29
CA GLY A 69 -37.82 -9.34 -38.87
C GLY A 69 -39.12 -8.75 -38.32
N LYS A 70 -40.12 -9.61 -38.08
CA LYS A 70 -41.38 -9.19 -37.42
C LYS A 70 -41.13 -8.97 -35.93
N ARG A 71 -41.04 -7.71 -35.50
CA ARG A 71 -40.86 -7.29 -34.10
C ARG A 71 -42.01 -6.39 -33.66
N LYS A 72 -42.36 -6.43 -32.37
CA LYS A 72 -43.39 -5.56 -31.80
C LYS A 72 -42.76 -4.29 -31.26
N LEU A 73 -43.21 -3.14 -31.72
CA LEU A 73 -42.68 -1.86 -31.26
C LEU A 73 -43.26 -1.46 -29.91
N LEU A 74 -42.51 -0.66 -29.16
CA LEU A 74 -43.02 0.01 -27.97
C LEU A 74 -44.24 0.87 -28.37
N PRO A 75 -45.37 0.75 -27.66
CA PRO A 75 -46.47 1.70 -27.78
C PRO A 75 -45.98 3.13 -27.52
N MET A 76 -46.51 4.09 -28.29
CA MET A 76 -46.12 5.50 -28.20
C MET A 76 -46.11 6.08 -26.77
N PRO A 77 -47.09 5.78 -25.88
CA PRO A 77 -47.07 6.27 -24.51
C PRO A 77 -45.85 5.77 -23.71
N LEU A 78 -45.48 4.50 -23.86
CA LEU A 78 -44.33 3.91 -23.17
C LEU A 78 -43.00 4.44 -23.72
N ARG A 79 -42.95 4.70 -25.02
CA ARG A 79 -41.78 5.32 -25.65
C ARG A 79 -41.55 6.74 -25.12
N ARG A 80 -42.59 7.56 -25.09
CA ARG A 80 -42.53 8.93 -24.52
C ARG A 80 -42.13 8.90 -23.05
N HIS A 81 -42.69 7.95 -22.29
CA HIS A 81 -42.32 7.77 -20.89
C HIS A 81 -40.83 7.49 -20.73
N PHE A 82 -40.26 6.58 -21.54
CA PHE A 82 -38.82 6.30 -21.53
C PHE A 82 -37.97 7.55 -21.86
N GLU A 83 -38.35 8.27 -22.91
CA GLU A 83 -37.65 9.49 -23.37
C GLU A 83 -37.67 10.62 -22.33
N GLN A 84 -38.62 10.61 -21.39
CA GLN A 84 -38.75 11.59 -20.32
C GLN A 84 -38.02 11.20 -19.02
N VAL A 85 -37.45 9.99 -18.93
CA VAL A 85 -36.73 9.57 -17.72
C VAL A 85 -35.39 10.28 -17.61
N ASN A 86 -35.23 11.07 -16.55
CA ASN A 86 -33.94 11.68 -16.21
C ASN A 86 -33.12 10.74 -15.32
N LEU A 87 -31.91 10.42 -15.73
CA LEU A 87 -30.95 9.68 -14.93
C LEU A 87 -30.02 10.65 -14.18
N PRO A 88 -29.81 10.48 -12.87
CA PRO A 88 -28.82 11.27 -12.14
C PRO A 88 -27.43 11.08 -12.75
N ALA A 89 -26.71 12.18 -12.93
CA ALA A 89 -25.33 12.16 -13.42
C ALA A 89 -24.45 13.13 -12.61
N VAL A 90 -23.23 12.72 -12.32
CA VAL A 90 -22.19 13.53 -11.69
C VAL A 90 -21.07 13.74 -12.69
N THR A 91 -20.72 15.00 -12.93
CA THR A 91 -19.67 15.36 -13.88
C THR A 91 -18.56 16.10 -13.16
N TYR A 92 -17.35 15.59 -13.27
CA TYR A 92 -16.13 16.26 -12.81
C TYR A 92 -15.47 17.00 -13.96
N LYS A 93 -14.94 18.20 -13.69
CA LYS A 93 -14.20 18.99 -14.69
C LYS A 93 -12.70 18.73 -14.54
N GLU A 94 -12.01 18.59 -15.67
CA GLU A 94 -10.54 18.61 -15.74
C GLU A 94 -9.85 17.52 -14.89
N LEU A 95 -10.36 16.29 -14.90
CA LEU A 95 -9.70 15.18 -14.19
C LEU A 95 -8.60 14.54 -15.03
N GLY A 96 -7.42 14.40 -14.43
CA GLY A 96 -6.35 13.54 -14.96
C GLY A 96 -6.70 12.06 -14.86
N ASP A 97 -6.04 11.23 -15.67
CA ASP A 97 -6.32 9.79 -15.76
C ASP A 97 -6.17 9.04 -14.43
N GLU A 98 -5.23 9.48 -13.57
CA GLU A 98 -5.04 8.91 -12.23
C GLU A 98 -6.24 9.19 -11.32
N GLN A 99 -6.80 10.40 -11.38
CA GLN A 99 -7.96 10.79 -10.58
C GLN A 99 -9.22 10.05 -11.05
N GLN A 100 -9.37 9.85 -12.37
CA GLN A 100 -10.47 9.05 -12.92
C GLN A 100 -10.41 7.61 -12.42
N ARG A 101 -9.22 7.00 -12.37
CA ARG A 101 -9.02 5.65 -11.81
C ARG A 101 -9.35 5.59 -10.31
N ASP A 102 -8.93 6.58 -9.52
CA ASP A 102 -9.24 6.64 -8.08
C ASP A 102 -10.75 6.77 -7.84
N ILE A 103 -11.46 7.62 -8.59
CA ILE A 103 -12.93 7.75 -8.50
C ILE A 103 -13.61 6.43 -8.84
N PHE A 104 -13.19 5.76 -9.93
CA PHE A 104 -13.74 4.45 -10.30
C PHE A 104 -13.56 3.42 -9.18
N GLN A 105 -12.36 3.34 -8.59
CA GLN A 105 -12.09 2.42 -7.48
C GLN A 105 -12.95 2.74 -6.24
N ARG A 106 -13.12 4.02 -5.90
CA ARG A 106 -13.97 4.44 -4.77
C ARG A 106 -15.44 4.08 -4.97
N VAL A 107 -15.93 4.17 -6.21
CA VAL A 107 -17.31 3.80 -6.55
C VAL A 107 -17.53 2.30 -6.43
N GLN A 108 -16.51 1.48 -6.73
CA GLN A 108 -16.60 0.01 -6.62
C GLN A 108 -16.35 -0.52 -5.21
N LEU A 109 -15.40 0.07 -4.47
CA LEU A 109 -14.89 -0.46 -3.20
C LEU A 109 -15.33 0.35 -1.97
N GLY A 110 -15.88 1.55 -2.17
CA GLY A 110 -16.34 2.42 -1.09
C GLY A 110 -15.24 3.01 -0.19
N VAL A 111 -13.96 2.83 -0.53
CA VAL A 111 -12.84 3.24 0.32
C VAL A 111 -11.76 3.91 -0.52
N ALA A 112 -11.29 5.08 -0.06
CA ALA A 112 -10.14 5.75 -0.65
C ALA A 112 -8.87 4.90 -0.51
N LEU A 113 -8.00 4.90 -1.54
CA LEU A 113 -6.64 4.39 -1.37
C LEU A 113 -5.97 5.15 -0.23
N SER A 114 -5.49 4.39 0.75
CA SER A 114 -4.63 4.89 1.81
C SER A 114 -3.31 5.40 1.22
N SER A 115 -2.61 6.25 1.97
CA SER A 115 -1.26 6.67 1.60
C SER A 115 -0.38 5.45 1.30
N ALA A 116 -0.36 4.44 2.17
CA ALA A 116 0.42 3.23 1.96
C ALA A 116 0.15 2.54 0.60
N GLU A 117 -1.11 2.39 0.22
CA GLU A 117 -1.49 1.78 -1.07
C GLU A 117 -1.05 2.63 -2.27
N LYS A 118 -1.10 3.97 -2.14
CA LYS A 118 -0.58 4.87 -3.17
C LYS A 118 0.94 4.75 -3.33
N LEU A 119 1.70 4.57 -2.24
CA LEU A 119 3.15 4.32 -2.33
C LEU A 119 3.45 3.00 -3.02
N GLN A 120 2.71 1.94 -2.68
CA GLN A 120 2.93 0.61 -3.25
C GLN A 120 2.61 0.55 -4.76
N ALA A 121 1.76 1.46 -5.26
CA ALA A 121 1.45 1.58 -6.69
C ALA A 121 2.58 2.22 -7.52
N VAL A 122 3.59 2.84 -6.89
CA VAL A 122 4.73 3.43 -7.59
C VAL A 122 5.60 2.32 -8.18
N SER A 123 5.88 2.39 -9.49
CA SER A 123 6.79 1.46 -10.16
C SER A 123 8.14 2.11 -10.40
N SER A 124 9.14 1.74 -9.59
CA SER A 124 10.51 2.22 -9.69
C SER A 124 11.53 1.19 -9.15
N PRO A 125 12.84 1.36 -9.40
CA PRO A 125 13.87 0.52 -8.80
C PRO A 125 13.80 0.48 -7.27
N TRP A 126 13.52 1.63 -6.63
CA TRP A 126 13.34 1.71 -5.18
C TRP A 126 12.12 0.94 -4.70
N ALA A 127 10.98 1.09 -5.38
CA ALA A 127 9.76 0.38 -5.00
C ALA A 127 9.93 -1.14 -5.14
N GLN A 128 10.54 -1.59 -6.24
CA GLN A 128 10.83 -3.02 -6.46
C GLN A 128 11.75 -3.59 -5.38
N TRP A 129 12.78 -2.85 -4.96
CA TRP A 129 13.69 -3.28 -3.90
C TRP A 129 13.01 -3.29 -2.53
N CYS A 130 12.23 -2.26 -2.18
CA CYS A 130 11.45 -2.22 -0.95
C CYS A 130 10.45 -3.39 -0.87
N SER A 131 9.78 -3.74 -1.97
CA SER A 131 8.89 -4.91 -2.02
C SER A 131 9.64 -6.23 -1.81
N LYS A 132 10.91 -6.34 -2.26
CA LYS A 132 11.74 -7.53 -1.98
C LYS A 132 12.08 -7.63 -0.48
N LEU A 133 12.43 -6.51 0.16
CA LEU A 133 12.69 -6.46 1.60
C LEU A 133 11.45 -6.81 2.41
N GLU A 134 10.30 -6.20 2.07
CA GLU A 134 9.00 -6.50 2.68
C GLU A 134 8.70 -7.99 2.59
N LYS A 135 8.84 -8.58 1.40
CA LYS A 135 8.59 -10.00 1.18
C LYS A 135 9.52 -10.88 2.00
N LYS A 136 10.81 -10.54 2.07
CA LYS A 136 11.83 -11.33 2.75
C LYS A 136 11.71 -11.29 4.27
N TYR A 137 11.39 -10.13 4.84
CA TYR A 137 11.51 -9.89 6.28
C TYR A 137 10.19 -9.69 7.02
N ILE A 138 9.09 -9.40 6.32
CA ILE A 138 7.80 -9.10 6.95
C ILE A 138 6.72 -10.10 6.56
N THR A 139 6.54 -10.37 5.27
CA THR A 139 5.36 -11.15 4.80
C THR A 139 5.66 -12.63 4.57
N ALA A 140 6.92 -13.06 4.59
CA ALA A 140 7.26 -14.47 4.53
C ALA A 140 6.90 -15.16 5.85
N PRO A 141 6.58 -16.48 5.85
CA PRO A 141 6.27 -17.20 7.09
C PRO A 141 7.41 -17.14 8.10
N ASN A 142 7.06 -17.05 9.39
CA ASN A 142 7.99 -16.98 10.52
C ASN A 142 8.92 -15.76 10.49
N THR A 143 8.45 -14.64 9.93
CA THR A 143 9.19 -13.38 9.89
C THR A 143 8.50 -12.29 10.73
N LEU A 144 8.93 -11.03 10.62
CA LEU A 144 8.50 -9.95 11.50
C LEU A 144 6.97 -9.75 11.51
N GLY A 145 6.29 -10.05 10.40
CA GLY A 145 4.83 -9.98 10.31
C GLY A 145 4.10 -10.94 11.25
N ASP A 146 4.68 -12.12 11.48
CA ASP A 146 4.12 -13.16 12.36
C ASP A 146 4.61 -13.00 13.81
N LEU A 147 5.83 -12.46 13.99
CA LEU A 147 6.48 -12.36 15.30
C LEU A 147 6.04 -11.12 16.09
N LEU A 148 5.75 -10.00 15.41
CA LEU A 148 5.44 -8.72 16.07
C LEU A 148 3.93 -8.43 16.06
N SER A 149 3.45 -7.82 17.14
CA SER A 149 2.11 -7.23 17.18
C SER A 149 2.15 -5.80 16.63
N TRP A 150 1.64 -5.61 15.40
CA TRP A 150 1.65 -4.33 14.67
C TRP A 150 0.65 -4.33 13.50
N ASP A 151 0.42 -3.16 12.91
CA ASP A 151 -0.50 -3.01 11.78
C ASP A 151 0.24 -3.03 10.44
N ILE A 152 0.15 -4.16 9.75
CA ILE A 152 0.75 -4.42 8.43
C ILE A 152 -0.28 -4.49 7.30
N LYS A 153 -1.57 -4.25 7.58
CA LYS A 153 -2.63 -4.35 6.57
C LYS A 153 -2.62 -3.14 5.63
N ARG A 154 -3.27 -3.26 4.47
CA ARG A 154 -3.44 -2.17 3.48
C ARG A 154 -2.11 -1.50 3.12
N ALA A 155 -1.13 -2.30 2.71
CA ALA A 155 0.21 -1.87 2.30
C ALA A 155 1.05 -1.17 3.40
N LYS A 156 0.64 -1.19 4.67
CA LYS A 156 1.41 -0.57 5.75
C LYS A 156 2.77 -1.22 5.97
N SER A 157 2.89 -2.53 5.78
CA SER A 157 4.19 -3.21 5.77
C SER A 157 5.16 -2.60 4.74
N PHE A 158 4.69 -2.38 3.52
CA PHE A 158 5.47 -1.69 2.49
C PHE A 158 5.86 -0.27 2.91
N GLN A 159 4.89 0.52 3.41
CA GLN A 159 5.16 1.86 3.92
C GLN A 159 6.22 1.85 5.04
N ASN A 160 6.21 0.85 5.91
CA ASN A 160 7.16 0.73 7.01
C ASN A 160 8.58 0.49 6.52
N VAL A 161 8.75 -0.39 5.52
CA VAL A 161 10.04 -0.60 4.86
C VAL A 161 10.53 0.68 4.20
N VAL A 162 9.67 1.37 3.45
CA VAL A 162 10.04 2.64 2.78
C VAL A 162 10.43 3.71 3.79
N GLY A 163 9.74 3.79 4.93
CA GLY A 163 10.07 4.70 6.03
C GLY A 163 11.49 4.48 6.57
N PHE A 164 11.82 3.22 6.87
CA PHE A 164 13.17 2.85 7.32
C PHE A 164 14.23 3.14 6.24
N VAL A 165 14.01 2.70 5.00
CA VAL A 165 14.96 2.89 3.89
C VAL A 165 15.24 4.37 3.65
N TYR A 166 14.22 5.23 3.74
CA TYR A 166 14.37 6.67 3.64
C TYR A 166 15.30 7.23 4.73
N LEU A 167 15.11 6.81 5.99
CA LEU A 167 15.96 7.23 7.11
C LEU A 167 17.42 6.77 6.92
N ALA A 168 17.63 5.52 6.51
CA ALA A 168 18.96 4.96 6.23
C ALA A 168 19.68 5.73 5.11
N LYS A 169 18.97 6.04 4.02
CA LYS A 169 19.50 6.86 2.92
C LYS A 169 19.91 8.26 3.39
N CYS A 170 19.06 8.94 4.16
CA CYS A 170 19.38 10.26 4.70
C CYS A 170 20.64 10.22 5.57
N LYS A 171 20.75 9.23 6.48
CA LYS A 171 21.92 9.05 7.34
C LYS A 171 23.21 8.87 6.52
N LYS A 172 23.18 8.06 5.45
CA LYS A 172 24.33 7.86 4.56
C LYS A 172 24.74 9.11 3.79
N GLU A 173 23.80 9.98 3.48
CA GLU A 173 24.06 11.27 2.85
C GLU A 173 24.49 12.36 3.85
N GLY A 174 24.70 12.01 5.13
CA GLY A 174 25.04 12.98 6.18
C GLY A 174 23.89 13.91 6.54
N ARG A 175 22.65 13.55 6.19
CA ARG A 175 21.45 14.35 6.47
C ARG A 175 20.65 13.73 7.60
N GLU A 176 20.24 14.55 8.55
CA GLU A 176 19.25 14.17 9.55
C GLU A 176 17.85 14.51 9.05
N SER A 177 16.99 13.51 8.88
CA SER A 177 15.59 13.72 8.50
C SER A 177 14.66 13.28 9.62
N SER A 178 13.97 14.25 10.20
CA SER A 178 12.82 14.00 11.09
C SER A 178 11.49 13.95 10.33
N SER A 179 11.52 14.13 9.01
CA SER A 179 10.32 14.15 8.16
C SER A 179 10.18 12.87 7.36
N THR A 180 9.45 11.92 7.93
CA THR A 180 9.00 10.68 7.31
C THR A 180 7.57 10.80 6.74
N GLY A 181 7.14 12.03 6.45
CA GLY A 181 5.84 12.32 5.87
C GLY A 181 5.69 11.81 4.44
N TRP A 182 4.45 11.77 3.97
CA TRP A 182 4.05 11.32 2.63
C TRP A 182 4.99 11.76 1.50
N MET A 183 5.30 13.06 1.42
CA MET A 183 6.09 13.64 0.33
C MET A 183 7.53 13.13 0.31
N SER A 184 8.13 12.88 1.49
CA SER A 184 9.48 12.32 1.59
C SER A 184 9.54 10.89 1.05
N LEU A 185 8.58 10.05 1.46
CA LEU A 185 8.51 8.65 1.05
C LEU A 185 8.22 8.55 -0.45
N LYS A 186 7.28 9.37 -0.94
CA LYS A 186 6.96 9.46 -2.37
C LYS A 186 8.18 9.90 -3.19
N GLY A 187 8.89 10.94 -2.75
CA GLY A 187 10.08 11.46 -3.43
C GLY A 187 11.22 10.43 -3.50
N LEU A 188 11.37 9.56 -2.50
CA LEU A 188 12.29 8.43 -2.57
C LEU A 188 11.88 7.44 -3.68
N LEU A 189 10.61 7.04 -3.70
CA LEU A 189 10.13 6.04 -4.65
C LEU A 189 10.08 6.56 -6.08
N GLU A 190 9.86 7.86 -6.29
CA GLU A 190 9.84 8.47 -7.63
C GLU A 190 11.25 8.72 -8.19
N ALA A 191 12.31 8.55 -7.39
CA ALA A 191 13.67 8.64 -7.88
C ALA A 191 13.95 7.51 -8.89
N ASN A 192 14.17 7.87 -10.16
CA ASN A 192 14.46 6.91 -11.23
C ASN A 192 15.94 6.48 -11.28
N ILE A 193 16.58 6.42 -10.11
CA ILE A 193 17.99 6.02 -9.96
C ILE A 193 17.99 4.77 -9.08
N PRO A 194 18.71 3.70 -9.44
CA PRO A 194 18.80 2.52 -8.59
C PRO A 194 19.43 2.84 -7.22
N PRO A 195 19.03 2.13 -6.16
CA PRO A 195 19.66 2.27 -4.85
C PRO A 195 21.14 1.88 -4.89
N ASP A 196 21.96 2.58 -4.10
CA ASP A 196 23.39 2.29 -3.96
C ASP A 196 23.60 0.88 -3.35
N PRO A 197 24.45 0.01 -3.94
CA PRO A 197 24.66 -1.34 -3.42
C PRO A 197 25.11 -1.41 -1.96
N ARG A 198 25.95 -0.46 -1.49
CA ARG A 198 26.41 -0.48 -0.09
C ARG A 198 25.28 -0.17 0.87
N LEU A 199 24.43 0.82 0.53
CA LEU A 199 23.20 1.07 1.26
C LEU A 199 22.29 -0.18 1.27
N MET A 200 22.18 -0.87 0.13
CA MET A 200 21.34 -2.07 0.05
C MET A 200 21.83 -3.18 0.99
N ASP A 201 23.14 -3.44 1.04
CA ASP A 201 23.73 -4.46 1.88
C ASP A 201 23.56 -4.18 3.38
N GLU A 202 23.76 -2.93 3.79
CA GLU A 202 23.59 -2.53 5.19
C GLU A 202 22.12 -2.50 5.64
N VAL A 203 21.21 -2.07 4.76
CA VAL A 203 19.76 -2.16 5.01
C VAL A 203 19.32 -3.62 5.14
N ASP A 204 19.82 -4.50 4.27
CA ASP A 204 19.54 -5.94 4.35
C ASP A 204 20.07 -6.54 5.66
N MET A 205 21.29 -6.16 6.07
CA MET A 205 21.88 -6.57 7.35
C MET A 205 21.02 -6.11 8.53
N ALA A 206 20.64 -4.83 8.59
CA ALA A 206 19.83 -4.29 9.67
C ALA A 206 18.47 -4.99 9.79
N MET A 207 17.80 -5.27 8.67
CA MET A 207 16.54 -6.03 8.66
C MET A 207 16.74 -7.49 9.11
N SER A 208 17.85 -8.12 8.72
CA SER A 208 18.19 -9.46 9.18
C SER A 208 18.47 -9.51 10.68
N ILE A 209 19.15 -8.51 11.22
CA ILE A 209 19.42 -8.38 12.66
C ILE A 209 18.11 -8.13 13.41
N TRP A 210 17.21 -7.31 12.86
CA TRP A 210 15.88 -7.09 13.45
C TRP A 210 15.08 -8.39 13.56
N LEU A 211 15.04 -9.19 12.49
CA LEU A 211 14.41 -10.51 12.50
C LEU A 211 15.02 -11.41 13.59
N VAL A 212 16.34 -11.44 13.68
CA VAL A 212 17.08 -12.18 14.72
C VAL A 212 16.67 -11.74 16.13
N ILE A 213 16.57 -10.43 16.37
CA ILE A 213 16.17 -9.88 17.67
C ILE A 213 14.73 -10.28 17.99
N ALA A 214 13.82 -10.17 17.02
CA ALA A 214 12.43 -10.60 17.20
C ALA A 214 12.28 -12.10 17.49
N GLN A 215 13.18 -12.94 16.96
CA GLN A 215 13.15 -14.39 17.19
C GLN A 215 13.79 -14.83 18.52
N ARG A 216 14.91 -14.22 18.91
CA ARG A 216 15.77 -14.73 20.00
C ARG A 216 15.81 -13.84 21.24
N TYR A 217 15.50 -12.56 21.09
CA TYR A 217 15.61 -11.54 22.13
C TYR A 217 14.27 -10.79 22.32
N TYR A 218 13.15 -11.45 22.01
CA TYR A 218 11.82 -10.84 22.03
C TYR A 218 11.49 -10.20 23.37
N ALA A 219 11.75 -10.90 24.48
CA ALA A 219 11.43 -10.40 25.82
C ALA A 219 12.12 -9.06 26.12
N ALA A 220 13.40 -8.94 25.77
CA ALA A 220 14.17 -7.71 26.00
C ALA A 220 13.74 -6.57 25.07
N ALA A 221 13.33 -6.85 23.83
CA ALA A 221 13.03 -5.83 22.84
C ALA A 221 11.54 -5.42 22.76
N PHE A 222 10.63 -6.37 22.96
CA PHE A 222 9.22 -6.21 22.59
C PHE A 222 8.22 -6.48 23.73
N ASP A 223 8.61 -7.25 24.75
CA ASP A 223 7.76 -7.55 25.93
C ASP A 223 7.93 -6.53 27.07
N THR A 224 8.69 -5.46 26.84
CA THR A 224 8.89 -4.38 27.82
C THR A 224 7.63 -3.55 28.04
N ILE A 225 6.76 -3.45 27.03
CA ILE A 225 5.48 -2.73 27.09
C ILE A 225 4.34 -3.56 26.47
N SER A 226 3.12 -3.43 27.00
CA SER A 226 1.94 -4.13 26.48
C SER A 226 1.37 -3.54 25.18
N ARG A 227 1.96 -2.44 24.68
CA ARG A 227 1.49 -1.76 23.48
C ARG A 227 2.07 -2.42 22.23
N ARG A 228 1.23 -2.54 21.19
CA ARG A 228 1.68 -2.94 19.85
C ARG A 228 2.76 -1.99 19.31
N VAL A 229 3.62 -2.46 18.42
CA VAL A 229 4.60 -1.63 17.72
C VAL A 229 3.87 -0.63 16.82
N ALA A 230 4.02 0.66 17.11
CA ALA A 230 3.44 1.74 16.32
C ALA A 230 4.14 1.90 14.96
N PRO A 231 3.48 2.49 13.95
CA PRO A 231 4.11 2.71 12.64
C PRO A 231 5.42 3.49 12.73
N VAL A 232 5.51 4.51 13.57
CA VAL A 232 6.77 5.27 13.73
C VAL A 232 7.86 4.42 14.39
N GLU A 233 7.53 3.54 15.33
CA GLU A 233 8.49 2.60 15.92
C GLU A 233 9.01 1.64 14.84
N SER A 234 8.15 1.17 13.93
CA SER A 234 8.58 0.27 12.84
C SER A 234 9.55 0.91 11.84
N TRP A 235 9.67 2.23 11.82
CA TRP A 235 10.66 2.94 11.01
C TRP A 235 11.97 3.13 11.79
N PHE A 236 11.85 3.46 13.08
CA PHE A 236 12.98 3.85 13.92
C PHE A 236 13.67 2.67 14.62
N ILE A 237 13.02 1.52 14.82
CA ILE A 237 13.64 0.30 15.34
C ILE A 237 14.71 -0.26 14.38
N PRO A 238 14.41 -0.54 13.10
CA PRO A 238 15.46 -0.94 12.16
C PRO A 238 16.48 0.18 11.91
N PHE A 239 16.09 1.45 12.07
CA PHE A 239 17.03 2.57 11.99
C PHE A 239 18.01 2.63 13.17
N LEU A 240 17.55 2.37 14.41
CA LEU A 240 18.42 2.21 15.57
C LEU A 240 19.44 1.09 15.30
N ILE A 241 18.98 -0.06 14.82
CA ILE A 241 19.86 -1.18 14.46
C ILE A 241 20.87 -0.73 13.40
N PHE A 242 20.43 -0.09 12.34
CA PHE A 242 21.29 0.40 11.26
C PHE A 242 22.38 1.37 11.76
N VAL A 243 22.06 2.26 12.70
CA VAL A 243 23.02 3.21 13.27
C VAL A 243 24.05 2.52 14.17
N HIS A 244 23.64 1.48 14.90
CA HIS A 244 24.40 0.91 16.02
C HIS A 244 24.94 -0.52 15.80
N MET A 245 24.64 -1.17 14.67
CA MET A 245 25.01 -2.56 14.40
C MET A 245 26.52 -2.83 14.32
N HIS A 246 27.33 -1.78 14.15
CA HIS A 246 28.79 -1.86 14.12
C HIS A 246 29.42 -1.68 15.51
N GLN A 247 28.63 -1.38 16.54
CA GLN A 247 29.11 -1.01 17.87
C GLN A 247 28.49 -1.89 18.96
N LEU A 248 27.21 -2.24 18.83
CA LEU A 248 26.44 -2.98 19.81
C LEU A 248 26.22 -4.43 19.35
N SER A 249 26.16 -5.36 20.31
CA SER A 249 25.76 -6.76 20.07
C SER A 249 24.24 -6.91 19.92
N TYR A 250 23.76 -8.09 19.54
CA TYR A 250 22.31 -8.39 19.49
C TYR A 250 21.59 -8.15 20.81
N SER A 251 22.17 -8.56 21.93
CA SER A 251 21.54 -8.38 23.24
C SER A 251 21.50 -6.90 23.64
N GLN A 252 22.55 -6.13 23.34
CA GLN A 252 22.58 -4.70 23.58
C GLN A 252 21.59 -3.95 22.70
N LEU A 253 21.50 -4.30 21.41
CA LEU A 253 20.48 -3.74 20.51
C LEU A 253 19.07 -4.07 20.99
N ALA A 254 18.83 -5.31 21.41
CA ALA A 254 17.53 -5.71 21.93
C ALA A 254 17.14 -4.91 23.18
N GLN A 255 18.06 -4.73 24.11
CA GLN A 255 17.84 -3.89 25.30
C GLN A 255 17.56 -2.43 24.91
N SER A 256 18.37 -1.85 24.01
CA SER A 256 18.14 -0.48 23.52
C SER A 256 16.79 -0.32 22.82
N ILE A 257 16.29 -1.35 22.11
CA ILE A 257 14.93 -1.32 21.55
C ILE A 257 13.91 -1.31 22.68
N GLY A 258 14.05 -2.17 23.67
CA GLY A 258 13.16 -2.23 24.83
C GLY A 258 13.09 -0.90 25.59
N ASP A 259 14.24 -0.31 25.87
CA ASP A 259 14.39 0.99 26.56
C ASP A 259 13.80 2.13 25.74
N LEU A 260 14.10 2.18 24.42
CA LEU A 260 13.51 3.16 23.50
C LEU A 260 11.98 3.09 23.54
N ARG A 261 11.41 1.89 23.47
CA ARG A 261 9.96 1.69 23.46
C ARG A 261 9.33 2.12 24.79
N GLN A 262 9.93 1.75 25.91
CA GLN A 262 9.46 2.15 27.24
C GLN A 262 9.44 3.67 27.37
N GLU A 263 10.58 4.34 27.16
CA GLU A 263 10.68 5.79 27.29
C GLU A 263 9.79 6.54 26.30
N LEU A 264 9.66 6.03 25.06
CA LEU A 264 8.81 6.63 24.05
C LEU A 264 7.34 6.66 24.49
N HIS A 265 6.84 5.54 25.02
CA HIS A 265 5.45 5.44 25.45
C HIS A 265 5.19 6.15 26.79
N ASP A 266 6.21 6.32 27.63
CA ASP A 266 6.15 7.16 28.84
C ASP A 266 6.08 8.65 28.49
N VAL A 267 6.86 9.11 27.49
CA VAL A 267 6.85 10.51 27.04
C VAL A 267 5.61 10.85 26.21
N PHE A 268 5.15 9.92 25.36
CA PHE A 268 4.02 10.14 24.43
C PHE A 268 2.85 9.20 24.75
N VAL A 269 2.34 9.25 25.98
CA VAL A 269 1.26 8.39 26.48
C VAL A 269 0.06 8.39 25.52
N GLY A 270 -0.18 7.25 24.86
CA GLY A 270 -1.26 7.05 23.91
C GLY A 270 -1.15 7.82 22.58
N ASN A 271 -0.08 8.59 22.37
CA ASN A 271 0.07 9.54 21.26
C ASN A 271 1.35 9.28 20.42
N VAL A 272 1.78 8.03 20.32
CA VAL A 272 2.91 7.59 19.49
C VAL A 272 2.51 7.55 18.01
N PHE A 273 2.51 8.72 17.37
CA PHE A 273 2.14 8.88 15.96
C PHE A 273 3.34 9.17 15.06
N ALA A 274 3.21 8.84 13.78
CA ALA A 274 4.15 9.25 12.74
C ALA A 274 4.01 10.76 12.45
N ASN A 275 4.66 11.57 13.29
CA ASN A 275 4.72 13.03 13.15
C ASN A 275 6.12 13.53 13.49
N THR A 276 6.41 14.78 13.11
CA THR A 276 7.73 15.38 13.29
C THR A 276 8.17 15.48 14.75
N LYS A 277 7.24 15.68 15.70
CA LYS A 277 7.57 15.78 17.14
C LYS A 277 8.13 14.45 17.65
N VAL A 278 7.42 13.36 17.38
CA VAL A 278 7.83 12.01 17.80
C VAL A 278 9.08 11.57 17.05
N SER A 279 9.17 11.84 15.74
CA SER A 279 10.35 11.49 14.93
C SER A 279 11.63 12.23 15.35
N ARG A 280 11.53 13.51 15.74
CA ARG A 280 12.69 14.23 16.32
C ARG A 280 13.13 13.61 17.63
N TRP A 281 12.19 13.35 18.54
CA TRP A 281 12.51 12.73 19.82
C TRP A 281 13.19 11.36 19.65
N LEU A 282 12.69 10.54 18.73
CA LEU A 282 13.30 9.24 18.41
C LEU A 282 14.70 9.39 17.84
N LEU A 283 14.92 10.35 16.94
CA LEU A 283 16.24 10.61 16.38
C LEU A 283 17.23 11.06 17.47
N ASP A 284 16.80 11.99 18.33
CA ASP A 284 17.61 12.48 19.46
C ASP A 284 17.94 11.32 20.41
N TRP A 285 16.95 10.46 20.71
CA TRP A 285 17.16 9.29 21.56
C TRP A 285 18.20 8.34 20.96
N ILE A 286 18.07 7.99 19.68
CA ILE A 286 19.00 7.09 18.98
C ILE A 286 20.42 7.67 18.93
N ASN A 287 20.54 8.98 18.72
CA ASN A 287 21.84 9.66 18.70
C ASN A 287 22.51 9.73 20.09
N ARG A 288 21.74 9.64 21.19
CA ARG A 288 22.27 9.60 22.57
C ARG A 288 22.80 8.23 23.00
N VAL A 289 22.38 7.15 22.35
CA VAL A 289 22.87 5.80 22.67
C VAL A 289 24.39 5.75 22.46
N GLU A 290 25.10 5.20 23.45
CA GLU A 290 26.57 5.16 23.48
C GLU A 290 27.13 4.45 22.23
N ASN A 291 27.81 5.22 21.37
CA ASN A 291 28.33 4.78 20.06
C ASN A 291 29.77 4.20 20.12
N VAL A 292 30.21 3.75 21.30
CA VAL A 292 31.60 3.28 21.48
C VAL A 292 31.62 1.76 21.55
N LYS A 293 32.32 1.12 20.60
CA LYS A 293 32.59 -0.32 20.66
C LYS A 293 33.43 -0.61 21.92
N LYS A 294 32.84 -1.30 22.89
CA LYS A 294 33.55 -1.74 24.09
C LYS A 294 34.54 -2.84 23.73
N ARG A 295 35.77 -2.75 24.25
CA ARG A 295 36.83 -3.72 23.95
C ARG A 295 36.38 -5.13 24.37
N GLY A 296 36.47 -6.08 23.44
CA GLY A 296 36.08 -7.48 23.67
C GLY A 296 34.60 -7.80 23.41
N VAL A 297 33.79 -6.84 22.97
CA VAL A 297 32.40 -7.10 22.57
C VAL A 297 32.34 -7.44 21.08
N GLU A 298 31.79 -8.62 20.76
CA GLU A 298 31.41 -9.01 19.41
C GLU A 298 30.18 -8.17 18.99
N THR A 299 30.31 -7.42 17.90
CA THR A 299 29.24 -6.53 17.42
C THR A 299 28.15 -7.32 16.70
N ALA A 300 26.97 -6.73 16.53
CA ALA A 300 25.86 -7.35 15.82
C ALA A 300 26.22 -7.67 14.36
N GLU A 301 27.01 -6.83 13.70
CA GLU A 301 27.59 -7.13 12.38
C GLU A 301 28.51 -8.36 12.42
N GLU A 302 29.42 -8.43 13.40
CA GLU A 302 30.35 -9.57 13.54
C GLU A 302 29.58 -10.87 13.81
N GLN A 303 28.60 -10.83 14.71
CA GLN A 303 27.67 -11.92 14.98
C GLN A 303 26.93 -12.35 13.71
N TRP A 304 26.41 -11.39 12.95
CA TRP A 304 25.67 -11.65 11.71
C TRP A 304 26.55 -12.32 10.64
N LYS A 305 27.77 -11.80 10.44
CA LYS A 305 28.73 -12.37 9.48
C LYS A 305 29.10 -13.80 9.87
N ARG A 306 29.33 -14.06 11.16
CA ARG A 306 29.65 -15.40 11.69
C ARG A 306 28.50 -16.39 11.45
N GLU A 307 27.28 -15.99 11.78
CA GLU A 307 26.09 -16.85 11.60
C GLU A 307 25.79 -17.13 10.12
N LYS A 308 25.90 -16.11 9.25
CA LYS A 308 25.72 -16.26 7.81
C LYS A 308 26.77 -17.17 7.17
N ALA A 309 28.02 -17.09 7.63
CA ALA A 309 29.08 -17.99 7.20
C ALA A 309 28.79 -19.44 7.62
N ALA A 310 28.33 -19.66 8.86
CA ALA A 310 27.97 -20.98 9.35
C ALA A 310 26.82 -21.62 8.55
N GLN A 311 25.75 -20.87 8.26
CA GLN A 311 24.63 -21.34 7.43
C GLN A 311 25.07 -21.74 6.02
N SER A 312 25.95 -20.93 5.40
CA SER A 312 26.46 -21.20 4.05
C SER A 312 27.29 -22.49 3.98
N GLN A 313 28.03 -22.83 5.05
CA GLN A 313 28.79 -24.07 5.14
C GLN A 313 27.87 -25.29 5.25
N THR A 314 26.83 -25.23 6.10
CA THR A 314 25.87 -26.32 6.27
C THR A 314 25.08 -26.61 4.98
N GLU A 315 24.67 -25.57 4.25
CA GLU A 315 23.98 -25.75 2.95
C GLU A 315 24.89 -26.35 1.87
N GLY A 316 26.17 -25.95 1.86
CA GLY A 316 27.19 -26.48 0.96
C GLY A 316 27.47 -27.98 1.20
N GLU A 317 27.53 -28.41 2.46
CA GLU A 317 27.68 -29.83 2.83
C GLU A 317 26.44 -30.64 2.50
N GLY A 318 25.24 -30.11 2.76
CA GLY A 318 23.97 -30.75 2.39
C GLY A 318 23.82 -30.96 0.87
N ARG A 319 24.24 -29.99 0.06
CA ARG A 319 24.29 -30.13 -1.41
C ARG A 319 25.37 -31.11 -1.88
N LYS A 320 26.51 -31.24 -1.20
CA LYS A 320 27.55 -32.23 -1.52
C LYS A 320 27.11 -33.66 -1.18
N ARG A 321 26.39 -33.87 -0.07
CA ARG A 321 25.79 -35.18 0.27
C ARG A 321 24.73 -35.61 -0.73
N ARG A 322 23.79 -34.72 -1.10
CA ARG A 322 22.76 -35.00 -2.11
C ARG A 322 23.27 -35.26 -3.55
N LYS A 323 24.55 -34.98 -3.84
CA LYS A 323 25.17 -35.31 -5.14
C LYS A 323 25.94 -36.65 -5.12
N ARG A 324 26.07 -37.28 -3.95
CA ARG A 324 26.79 -38.55 -3.77
C ARG A 324 25.84 -39.75 -3.57
N ASP A 325 24.55 -39.48 -3.39
CA ASP A 325 23.46 -40.47 -3.37
C ASP A 325 22.74 -40.46 -4.73
#